data_AF-A0A495ZLV2-F1
#
_entry.id   AF-A0A495ZLV2-F1
#
_cell.length_a   1.000
_cell.length_b   1.000
_cell.length_c   1.000
_cell.angle_alpha   90.00
_cell.angle_beta   90.00
_cell.angle_gamma   90.00
#
_symmetry.space_group_name_H-M   'P 1'
#
loop_
_entity.id
_entity.type
_entity.pdbx_description
1 polymer ?
#
loop_
_entity_poly.entity_id
_entity_poly.type
_entity_poly.pdbx_seq_one_letter_code
_entity_poly.pdbx_strand_id
1 'polypeptide(L)'
;MKSPLYSVDVLFRLPLFTVLGLTIFFGCSTYSHTQRYESEISSEISSIRLREHIEFNWSAPPNGKKYTGPQNARELMQALNADYNRGHSKTEVSIHHKGTGIKTTNYGSTFTEREIDARYAREEWLQHLLDRGVTIENFGDYARYLSKRHTLALLKDNPNLWQSGIFGIPPTQDWETYKAAYIDKLVKERIKHLLTTEQSRHSENGPFHFVNIIEYFYAGEAETDTGLP
;
A
#
# COMPACT_ATOMS: atom_id res chain seq x y z
N MET A 1 0.79 -12.25 99.04
CA MET A 1 1.92 -11.80 98.21
C MET A 1 1.64 -12.20 96.76
N LYS A 2 1.78 -11.24 95.83
CA LYS A 2 1.72 -11.33 94.35
C LYS A 2 0.33 -11.43 93.68
N SER A 3 -0.23 -10.25 93.40
CA SER A 3 -0.97 -9.87 92.16
C SER A 3 -0.02 -9.83 90.94
N PRO A 4 -0.39 -9.50 89.67
CA PRO A 4 -1.66 -9.01 89.07
C PRO A 4 -2.10 -9.76 87.77
N LEU A 5 -3.38 -9.79 87.39
CA LEU A 5 -4.14 -8.90 86.49
C LEU A 5 -3.52 -8.58 85.10
N TYR A 6 -4.23 -9.09 84.09
CA TYR A 6 -4.11 -8.84 82.65
C TYR A 6 -4.46 -7.39 82.28
N SER A 7 -3.66 -6.76 81.43
CA SER A 7 -4.08 -5.66 80.56
C SER A 7 -3.34 -5.80 79.23
N VAL A 8 -4.10 -5.96 78.15
CA VAL A 8 -3.60 -6.19 76.79
C VAL A 8 -3.49 -4.83 76.12
N ASP A 9 -2.28 -4.27 76.09
CA ASP A 9 -1.97 -3.11 75.25
C ASP A 9 -1.77 -3.58 73.80
N VAL A 10 -2.82 -3.43 73.00
CA VAL A 10 -2.76 -3.55 71.53
C VAL A 10 -2.11 -2.27 71.00
N LEU A 11 -0.77 -2.28 70.97
CA LEU A 11 0.04 -1.33 70.23
C LEU A 11 -0.25 -1.47 68.74
N PHE A 12 -1.12 -0.60 68.22
CA PHE A 12 -1.27 -0.33 66.79
C PHE A 12 0.07 0.20 66.26
N ARG A 13 0.93 -0.71 65.77
CA ARG A 13 2.07 -0.37 64.92
C ARG A 13 1.53 0.09 63.57
N LEU A 14 1.31 1.40 63.44
CA LEU A 14 1.17 2.05 62.14
C LEU A 14 2.45 1.81 61.33
N PRO A 15 2.39 1.14 60.16
CA PRO A 15 3.55 0.98 59.31
C PRO A 15 3.90 2.34 58.68
N LEU A 16 5.16 2.70 58.85
CA LEU A 16 5.86 3.88 58.37
C LEU A 16 6.06 3.77 56.83
N PHE A 17 4.97 3.73 56.07
CA PHE A 17 4.98 3.72 54.61
C PHE A 17 3.98 4.73 54.05
N THR A 18 4.26 6.02 54.28
CA THR A 18 3.49 7.13 53.70
C THR A 18 4.39 8.23 53.19
N VAL A 19 5.56 7.91 52.62
CA VAL A 19 6.32 8.84 51.75
C VAL A 19 7.12 8.07 50.68
N LEU A 20 6.45 7.25 49.88
CA LEU A 20 6.99 6.79 48.58
C LEU A 20 5.85 6.40 47.64
N GLY A 21 4.80 7.20 47.61
CA GLY A 21 3.71 7.08 46.65
C GLY A 21 3.67 8.33 45.80
N LEU A 22 3.55 8.15 44.49
CA LEU A 22 3.15 9.18 43.51
C LEU A 22 4.24 9.92 42.71
N THR A 23 5.34 9.26 42.34
CA THR A 23 6.03 9.53 41.06
C THR A 23 6.47 8.17 40.55
N ILE A 24 5.76 7.50 39.64
CA ILE A 24 5.98 7.51 38.19
C ILE A 24 4.76 6.77 37.61
N PHE A 25 3.63 7.46 37.48
CA PHE A 25 2.52 7.05 36.62
C PHE A 25 2.08 8.23 35.76
N PHE A 26 3.03 9.09 35.38
CA PHE A 26 2.88 9.83 34.13
C PHE A 26 3.14 8.83 33.02
N GLY A 27 2.06 8.11 32.67
CA GLY A 27 2.01 7.29 31.48
C GLY A 27 2.49 8.15 30.32
N CYS A 28 3.68 7.83 29.85
CA CYS A 28 4.09 8.16 28.51
C CYS A 28 3.07 7.47 27.60
N SER A 29 1.97 8.19 27.31
CA SER A 29 1.05 7.81 26.25
C SER A 29 1.89 7.87 24.99
N THR A 30 2.42 6.73 24.58
CA THR A 30 2.99 6.56 23.25
C THR A 30 1.85 6.84 22.29
N TYR A 31 1.81 8.06 21.77
CA TYR A 31 0.85 8.50 20.78
C TYR A 31 1.18 7.72 19.49
N SER A 32 0.59 6.53 19.35
CA SER A 32 0.67 5.74 18.13
C SER A 32 -0.26 6.38 17.10
N HIS A 33 0.31 6.93 16.03
CA HIS A 33 -0.47 7.42 14.91
C HIS A 33 -0.58 6.29 13.88
N THR A 34 -1.78 5.70 13.77
CA THR A 34 -2.08 4.74 12.70
C THR A 34 -2.48 5.51 11.45
N GLN A 35 -1.61 5.55 10.44
CA GLN A 35 -1.98 6.07 9.12
C GLN A 35 -2.44 4.91 8.23
N ARG A 36 -3.61 5.07 7.63
CA ARG A 36 -4.20 4.09 6.72
C ARG A 36 -4.17 4.62 5.29
N TYR A 37 -3.62 3.81 4.39
CA TYR A 37 -3.74 4.04 2.95
C TYR A 37 -4.71 3.02 2.38
N GLU A 38 -5.87 3.50 1.93
CA GLU A 38 -6.82 2.70 1.16
C GLU A 38 -6.67 3.07 -0.31
N SER A 39 -6.32 2.08 -1.14
CA SER A 39 -6.39 2.19 -2.59
C SER A 39 -7.57 1.36 -3.07
N GLU A 40 -8.52 2.01 -3.73
CA GLU A 40 -9.65 1.35 -4.35
C GLU A 40 -9.54 1.46 -5.86
N ILE A 41 -9.50 0.31 -6.54
CA ILE A 41 -9.61 0.25 -7.99
C ILE A 41 -10.98 -0.37 -8.28
N SER A 42 -11.90 0.48 -8.72
CA SER A 42 -13.23 0.07 -9.21
C SER A 42 -13.24 0.17 -10.72
N SER A 43 -13.73 -0.89 -11.37
CA SER A 43 -14.00 -0.87 -12.81
C SER A 43 -15.49 -0.56 -13.00
N GLU A 44 -15.84 0.39 -13.87
CA GLU A 44 -17.26 0.66 -14.18
C GLU A 44 -17.86 -0.42 -15.09
N ILE A 45 -17.01 -1.11 -15.86
CA ILE A 45 -17.40 -2.12 -16.86
C ILE A 45 -17.56 -3.51 -16.22
N SER A 46 -16.86 -3.75 -15.11
CA SER A 46 -16.92 -5.01 -14.37
C SER A 46 -17.24 -4.72 -12.91
N SER A 47 -18.19 -5.45 -12.33
CA SER A 47 -18.60 -5.30 -10.92
C SER A 47 -17.57 -5.88 -9.93
N ILE A 48 -16.30 -5.51 -10.17
CA ILE A 48 -15.10 -5.90 -9.46
C ILE A 48 -14.60 -4.68 -8.71
N ARG A 49 -14.40 -4.86 -7.41
CA ARG A 49 -13.83 -3.87 -6.51
C ARG A 49 -12.58 -4.46 -5.86
N LEU A 50 -11.41 -3.96 -6.25
CA LEU A 50 -10.17 -4.23 -5.52
C LEU A 50 -10.04 -3.22 -4.40
N ARG A 51 -9.87 -3.73 -3.18
CA ARG A 51 -9.50 -2.96 -2.00
C ARG A 51 -8.13 -3.42 -1.57
N GLU A 52 -7.19 -2.49 -1.59
CA GLU A 52 -5.87 -2.68 -1.03
C GLU A 52 -5.74 -1.76 0.18
N HIS A 53 -5.49 -2.38 1.33
CA HIS A 53 -5.37 -1.73 2.61
C HIS A 53 -3.94 -1.88 3.11
N ILE A 54 -3.24 -0.75 3.23
CA ILE A 54 -1.90 -0.70 3.81
C ILE A 54 -2.00 0.03 5.13
N GLU A 55 -1.58 -0.64 6.19
CA GLU A 55 -1.57 -0.07 7.53
C GLU A 55 -0.14 0.28 7.95
N PHE A 56 0.03 1.52 8.39
CA PHE A 56 1.25 1.98 9.02
C PHE A 56 0.98 2.35 10.47
N ASN A 57 1.80 1.85 11.38
CA ASN A 57 1.81 2.21 12.78
C ASN A 57 3.12 2.97 13.08
N TRP A 58 3.04 4.30 13.08
CA TRP A 58 4.21 5.13 13.35
C TRP A 58 4.12 5.80 14.72
N SER A 59 5.28 5.91 15.38
CA SER A 59 5.47 6.88 16.46
C SER A 59 5.70 8.30 15.93
N ALA A 60 6.20 8.44 14.70
CA ALA A 60 6.34 9.71 13.99
C ALA A 60 6.15 9.50 12.47
N PRO A 61 5.39 10.38 11.79
CA PRO A 61 5.12 10.23 10.37
C PRO A 61 6.43 10.34 9.54
N PRO A 62 6.49 9.67 8.38
CA PRO A 62 7.63 9.75 7.49
C PRO A 62 7.73 11.17 6.96
N ASN A 63 8.93 11.51 6.51
CA ASN A 63 9.20 12.80 5.93
C ASN A 63 8.40 12.97 4.63
N GLY A 64 7.41 13.88 4.61
CA GLY A 64 6.60 14.18 3.44
C GLY A 64 7.32 14.92 2.31
N LYS A 65 8.65 15.11 2.41
CA LYS A 65 9.45 15.75 1.37
C LYS A 65 9.45 14.94 0.08
N LYS A 66 9.46 15.67 -1.03
CA LYS A 66 9.70 15.09 -2.36
C LYS A 66 11.11 14.46 -2.39
N TYR A 67 11.19 13.23 -2.87
CA TYR A 67 12.44 12.56 -3.18
C TYR A 67 13.03 13.16 -4.46
N THR A 68 14.27 13.64 -4.37
CA THR A 68 15.00 14.29 -5.47
C THR A 68 16.27 13.54 -5.85
N GLY A 69 16.45 12.32 -5.34
CA GLY A 69 17.60 11.48 -5.65
C GLY A 69 17.45 10.74 -6.98
N PRO A 70 18.46 9.94 -7.36
CA PRO A 70 18.43 9.14 -8.58
C PRO A 70 17.24 8.16 -8.61
N GLN A 71 16.58 8.03 -9.75
CA GLN A 71 15.45 7.10 -9.95
C GLN A 71 15.96 5.68 -10.27
N ASN A 72 16.61 5.04 -9.29
CA ASN A 72 16.96 3.61 -9.35
C ASN A 72 16.57 2.90 -8.05
N ALA A 73 16.36 1.59 -8.12
CA ALA A 73 15.81 0.82 -7.01
C ALA A 73 16.67 0.91 -5.73
N ARG A 74 17.99 0.81 -5.87
CA ARG A 74 18.94 0.85 -4.76
C ARG A 74 18.89 2.16 -3.99
N GLU A 75 18.93 3.29 -4.69
CA GLU A 75 18.90 4.63 -4.08
C GLU A 75 17.54 4.92 -3.42
N LEU A 76 16.43 4.48 -4.02
CA LEU A 76 15.10 4.59 -3.43
C LEU A 76 14.97 3.76 -2.16
N MET A 77 15.46 2.52 -2.18
CA MET A 77 15.48 1.66 -0.99
C MET A 77 16.37 2.28 0.10
N GLN A 78 17.56 2.77 -0.23
CA GLN A 78 18.41 3.43 0.75
C GLN A 78 17.72 4.63 1.40
N ALA A 79 16.97 5.42 0.62
CA ALA A 79 16.30 6.62 1.12
C ALA A 79 15.01 6.35 1.91
N LEU A 80 14.19 5.37 1.51
CA LEU A 80 12.80 5.23 1.99
C LEU A 80 12.54 3.95 2.79
N ASN A 81 13.42 2.96 2.72
CA ASN A 81 13.13 1.63 3.27
C ASN A 81 13.12 1.59 4.80
N ALA A 82 13.94 2.42 5.45
CA ALA A 82 13.95 2.53 6.90
C ALA A 82 12.60 3.04 7.43
N ASP A 83 12.07 4.10 6.83
CA ASP A 83 10.76 4.65 7.19
C ASP A 83 9.62 3.67 6.87
N TYR A 84 9.72 2.96 5.74
CA TYR A 84 8.73 1.96 5.35
C TYR A 84 8.70 0.81 6.35
N ASN A 85 9.84 0.16 6.61
CA ASN A 85 9.93 -1.00 7.50
C ASN A 85 9.61 -0.65 8.96
N ARG A 86 9.98 0.55 9.42
CA ARG A 86 9.67 1.01 10.78
C ARG A 86 8.16 1.13 11.01
N GLY A 87 7.44 1.51 9.96
CA GLY A 87 6.02 1.80 10.05
C GLY A 87 5.07 0.73 9.63
N HIS A 88 5.47 -0.04 8.61
CA HIS A 88 4.60 -1.01 7.98
C HIS A 88 4.20 -2.06 9.01
N SER A 89 2.90 -2.13 9.32
CA SER A 89 2.36 -3.13 10.24
C SER A 89 1.77 -4.31 9.48
N LYS A 90 0.99 -4.02 8.44
CA LYS A 90 0.37 -5.04 7.59
C LYS A 90 -0.08 -4.47 6.24
N THR A 91 -0.16 -5.36 5.26
CA THR A 91 -0.88 -5.14 4.01
C THR A 91 -1.96 -6.20 3.90
N GLU A 92 -3.19 -5.77 3.63
CA GLU A 92 -4.33 -6.63 3.37
C GLU A 92 -4.84 -6.30 1.98
N VAL A 93 -5.00 -7.32 1.14
CA VAL A 93 -5.57 -7.14 -0.19
C VAL A 93 -6.83 -7.97 -0.28
N SER A 94 -7.93 -7.36 -0.72
CA SER A 94 -9.17 -8.05 -1.01
C SER A 94 -9.74 -7.66 -2.37
N ILE A 95 -10.29 -8.65 -3.07
CA ILE A 95 -11.00 -8.47 -4.32
C ILE A 95 -12.43 -8.94 -4.10
N HIS A 96 -13.38 -8.02 -4.28
CA HIS A 96 -14.80 -8.31 -4.27
C HIS A 96 -15.27 -8.38 -5.71
N HIS A 97 -15.67 -9.57 -6.16
CA HIS A 97 -16.21 -9.78 -7.49
C HIS A 97 -17.69 -10.13 -7.38
N LYS A 98 -18.56 -9.26 -7.86
CA LYS A 98 -19.98 -9.54 -7.97
C LYS A 98 -20.22 -10.22 -9.32
N GLY A 99 -20.51 -11.53 -9.30
CA GLY A 99 -20.83 -12.28 -10.51
C GLY A 99 -22.25 -12.01 -11.02
N THR A 100 -22.57 -12.56 -12.20
CA THR A 100 -23.94 -12.60 -12.73
C THR A 100 -24.85 -13.41 -11.79
N GLY A 101 -25.80 -12.72 -11.16
CA GLY A 101 -26.78 -13.33 -10.25
C GLY A 101 -26.35 -13.31 -8.78
N ILE A 102 -26.40 -12.13 -8.13
CA ILE A 102 -26.31 -11.83 -6.68
C ILE A 102 -25.09 -12.36 -5.90
N LYS A 103 -24.45 -13.45 -6.31
CA LYS A 103 -23.32 -14.08 -5.62
C LYS A 103 -22.09 -13.20 -5.74
N THR A 104 -21.67 -12.68 -4.60
CA THR A 104 -20.41 -11.94 -4.46
C THR A 104 -19.36 -12.93 -3.98
N THR A 105 -18.28 -13.07 -4.75
CA THR A 105 -17.10 -13.84 -4.34
C THR A 105 -16.05 -12.88 -3.80
N ASN A 106 -15.55 -13.19 -2.60
CA ASN A 106 -14.52 -12.40 -1.93
C ASN A 106 -13.22 -13.20 -1.94
N TYR A 107 -12.16 -12.58 -2.43
CA TYR A 107 -10.79 -13.09 -2.35
C TYR A 107 -10.03 -12.17 -1.40
N GLY A 108 -9.20 -12.72 -0.53
CA GLY A 108 -8.43 -11.93 0.41
C GLY A 108 -7.14 -12.62 0.80
N SER A 109 -6.09 -11.85 1.08
CA SER A 109 -4.85 -12.37 1.66
C SER A 109 -4.18 -11.35 2.56
N THR A 110 -3.42 -11.86 3.53
CA THR A 110 -2.58 -11.13 4.47
C THR A 110 -1.17 -11.73 4.44
N PHE A 111 -0.45 -11.48 3.34
CA PHE A 111 0.93 -11.97 3.20
C PHE A 111 1.87 -11.19 4.10
N THR A 112 2.88 -11.87 4.63
CA THR A 112 4.00 -11.22 5.31
C THR A 112 4.95 -10.58 4.28
N GLU A 113 5.69 -9.54 4.67
CA GLU A 113 6.72 -8.95 3.78
C GLU A 113 7.77 -9.98 3.37
N ARG A 114 8.12 -10.94 4.24
CA ARG A 114 9.06 -12.02 3.90
C ARG A 114 8.53 -12.92 2.77
N GLU A 115 7.26 -13.29 2.81
CA GLU A 115 6.64 -14.09 1.74
C GLU A 115 6.58 -13.31 0.43
N ILE A 116 6.25 -12.01 0.50
CA ILE A 116 6.22 -11.15 -0.68
C ILE A 116 7.62 -10.92 -1.25
N ASP A 117 8.63 -10.65 -0.43
CA ASP A 117 10.01 -10.48 -0.88
C ASP A 117 10.57 -11.76 -1.52
N ALA A 118 10.13 -12.95 -1.06
CA ALA A 118 10.49 -14.22 -1.67
C ALA A 118 9.85 -14.44 -3.05
N ARG A 119 8.66 -13.86 -3.30
CA ARG A 119 7.95 -13.96 -4.59
C ARG A 119 8.30 -12.84 -5.56
N TYR A 120 8.49 -11.64 -5.03
CA TYR A 120 8.69 -10.37 -5.72
C TYR A 120 9.68 -9.52 -4.92
N ALA A 121 10.97 -9.78 -5.12
CA ALA A 121 12.04 -9.07 -4.43
C ALA A 121 11.89 -7.55 -4.63
N ARG A 122 12.07 -6.79 -3.54
CA ARG A 122 11.77 -5.36 -3.51
C ARG A 122 12.56 -4.56 -4.54
N GLU A 123 13.86 -4.84 -4.65
CA GLU A 123 14.77 -4.17 -5.58
C GLU A 123 14.38 -4.43 -7.04
N GLU A 124 14.22 -5.71 -7.41
CA GLU A 124 13.83 -6.12 -8.76
C GLU A 124 12.47 -5.52 -9.16
N TRP A 125 11.50 -5.57 -8.25
CA TRP A 125 10.16 -5.00 -8.48
C TRP A 125 10.21 -3.50 -8.75
N LEU A 126 10.94 -2.75 -7.91
CA LEU A 126 11.10 -1.31 -8.09
C LEU A 126 11.81 -1.01 -9.40
N GLN A 127 12.89 -1.74 -9.72
CA GLN A 127 13.62 -1.52 -10.96
C GLN A 127 12.72 -1.74 -12.18
N HIS A 128 11.91 -2.80 -12.19
CA HIS A 128 10.93 -3.05 -13.27
C HIS A 128 9.91 -1.93 -13.48
N LEU A 129 9.51 -1.22 -12.42
CA LEU A 129 8.61 -0.06 -12.53
C LEU A 129 9.35 1.15 -13.10
N LEU A 130 10.58 1.40 -12.62
CA LEU A 130 11.41 2.52 -13.04
C LEU A 130 11.83 2.41 -14.51
N ASP A 131 12.19 1.20 -14.97
CA ASP A 131 12.54 0.92 -16.36
C ASP A 131 11.38 1.20 -17.33
N ARG A 132 10.14 1.19 -16.82
CA ARG A 132 8.91 1.52 -17.55
C ARG A 132 8.48 2.99 -17.38
N GLY A 133 9.33 3.83 -16.80
CA GLY A 133 9.09 5.27 -16.68
C GLY A 133 8.23 5.69 -15.49
N VAL A 134 7.96 4.80 -14.53
CA VAL A 134 7.35 5.21 -13.26
C VAL A 134 8.35 6.07 -12.49
N THR A 135 7.92 7.26 -12.05
CA THR A 135 8.71 8.10 -11.14
C THR A 135 8.15 7.99 -9.74
N ILE A 136 9.03 7.72 -8.76
CA ILE A 136 8.67 7.65 -7.34
C ILE A 136 9.11 8.97 -6.69
N GLU A 137 8.12 9.81 -6.41
CA GLU A 137 8.38 11.19 -5.96
C GLU A 137 8.40 11.34 -4.45
N ASN A 138 7.85 10.40 -3.69
CA ASN A 138 7.73 10.49 -2.24
C ASN A 138 7.48 9.12 -1.61
N PHE A 139 7.45 9.09 -0.27
CA PHE A 139 7.16 7.90 0.51
C PHE A 139 5.80 7.26 0.15
N GLY A 140 4.78 8.07 -0.11
CA GLY A 140 3.44 7.57 -0.44
C GLY A 140 3.41 6.80 -1.77
N ASP A 141 4.08 7.32 -2.80
CA ASP A 141 4.25 6.61 -4.07
C ASP A 141 5.04 5.30 -3.87
N TYR A 142 6.16 5.36 -3.12
CA TYR A 142 6.97 4.19 -2.81
C TYR A 142 6.14 3.09 -2.11
N ALA A 143 5.44 3.44 -1.03
CA ALA A 143 4.58 2.53 -0.28
C ALA A 143 3.47 1.93 -1.17
N ARG A 144 2.81 2.78 -1.98
CA ARG A 144 1.76 2.35 -2.91
C ARG A 144 2.28 1.36 -3.95
N TYR A 145 3.47 1.58 -4.51
CA TYR A 145 4.04 0.65 -5.48
C TYR A 145 4.53 -0.65 -4.85
N LEU A 146 5.07 -0.60 -3.63
CA LEU A 146 5.46 -1.81 -2.92
C LEU A 146 4.27 -2.69 -2.55
N SER A 147 3.12 -2.08 -2.21
CA SER A 147 1.92 -2.85 -1.88
C SER A 147 1.39 -3.63 -3.07
N LYS A 148 1.52 -3.13 -4.30
CA LYS A 148 1.06 -3.83 -5.53
C LYS A 148 1.64 -5.24 -5.69
N ARG A 149 2.77 -5.56 -5.06
CA ARG A 149 3.31 -6.93 -4.98
C ARG A 149 2.38 -7.89 -4.24
N HIS A 150 1.70 -7.44 -3.19
CA HIS A 150 0.68 -8.21 -2.48
C HIS A 150 -0.52 -8.49 -3.38
N THR A 151 -0.94 -7.51 -4.19
CA THR A 151 -1.99 -7.71 -5.19
C THR A 151 -1.59 -8.76 -6.23
N LEU A 152 -0.35 -8.72 -6.73
CA LEU A 152 0.16 -9.76 -7.64
C LEU A 152 0.23 -11.14 -6.98
N ALA A 153 0.63 -11.23 -5.71
CA ALA A 153 0.64 -12.51 -4.99
C ALA A 153 -0.78 -13.09 -4.86
N LEU A 154 -1.77 -12.25 -4.54
CA LEU A 154 -3.18 -12.66 -4.49
C LEU A 154 -3.66 -13.16 -5.86
N LEU A 155 -3.35 -12.43 -6.94
CA LEU A 155 -3.74 -12.82 -8.29
C LEU A 155 -3.08 -14.14 -8.70
N LYS A 156 -1.77 -14.30 -8.45
CA LYS A 156 -1.03 -15.54 -8.76
C LYS A 156 -1.66 -16.77 -8.09
N ASP A 157 -2.06 -16.62 -6.83
CA ASP A 157 -2.66 -17.71 -6.04
C ASP A 157 -4.12 -18.00 -6.44
N ASN A 158 -4.75 -17.17 -7.28
CA ASN A 158 -6.14 -17.30 -7.70
C ASN A 158 -6.27 -17.21 -9.24
N PRO A 159 -5.93 -18.27 -9.99
CA PRO A 159 -5.91 -18.26 -11.46
C PRO A 159 -7.20 -17.79 -12.13
N ASN A 160 -8.34 -18.15 -11.54
CA ASN A 160 -9.65 -17.74 -12.02
C ASN A 160 -9.82 -16.20 -12.09
N LEU A 161 -9.06 -15.41 -11.34
CA LEU A 161 -9.13 -13.96 -11.38
C LEU A 161 -8.47 -13.41 -12.64
N TRP A 162 -7.19 -13.72 -12.87
CA TRP A 162 -6.49 -13.21 -14.05
C TRP A 162 -6.96 -13.85 -15.36
N GLN A 163 -7.47 -15.09 -15.31
CA GLN A 163 -8.12 -15.73 -16.46
C GLN A 163 -9.52 -15.17 -16.76
N SER A 164 -10.13 -14.40 -15.85
CA SER A 164 -11.43 -13.75 -16.09
C SER A 164 -11.33 -12.38 -16.74
N GLY A 165 -10.11 -11.89 -16.96
CA GLY A 165 -9.86 -10.55 -17.48
C GLY A 165 -10.10 -9.45 -16.44
N ILE A 166 -9.81 -9.75 -15.17
CA ILE A 166 -9.93 -8.79 -14.07
C ILE A 166 -9.09 -7.53 -14.34
N PHE A 167 -9.57 -6.39 -13.84
CA PHE A 167 -8.99 -5.08 -14.11
C PHE A 167 -8.98 -4.69 -15.59
N GLY A 168 -9.81 -5.28 -16.44
CA GLY A 168 -9.83 -4.94 -17.87
C GLY A 168 -8.51 -5.27 -18.57
N ILE A 169 -7.71 -6.15 -17.98
CA ILE A 169 -6.59 -6.83 -18.64
C ILE A 169 -7.20 -8.04 -19.33
N PRO A 170 -6.96 -8.30 -20.63
CA PRO A 170 -7.51 -9.48 -21.29
C PRO A 170 -7.10 -10.79 -20.58
N PRO A 171 -7.96 -11.82 -20.56
CA PRO A 171 -7.58 -13.15 -20.13
C PRO A 171 -6.30 -13.63 -20.81
N THR A 172 -5.34 -14.12 -20.03
CA THR A 172 -4.13 -14.75 -20.56
C THR A 172 -4.12 -16.23 -20.23
N GLN A 173 -3.24 -17.00 -20.89
CA GLN A 173 -3.04 -18.42 -20.60
C GLN A 173 -1.93 -18.66 -19.58
N ASP A 174 -0.99 -17.71 -19.47
CA ASP A 174 0.14 -17.80 -18.56
C ASP A 174 0.22 -16.58 -17.62
N TRP A 175 0.80 -16.84 -16.45
CA TRP A 175 0.94 -15.86 -15.38
C TRP A 175 1.91 -14.72 -15.73
N GLU A 176 2.96 -15.01 -16.50
CA GLU A 176 4.02 -14.04 -16.77
C GLU A 176 3.53 -12.94 -17.74
N THR A 177 2.75 -13.31 -18.76
CA THR A 177 2.06 -12.37 -19.65
C THR A 177 1.06 -11.50 -18.88
N TYR A 178 0.28 -12.08 -17.97
CA TYR A 178 -0.66 -11.31 -17.16
C TYR A 178 0.07 -10.33 -16.24
N LYS A 179 1.14 -10.78 -15.56
CA LYS A 179 1.96 -9.95 -14.68
C LYS A 179 2.54 -8.75 -15.43
N ALA A 180 3.03 -8.95 -16.65
CA ALA A 180 3.53 -7.86 -17.50
C ALA A 180 2.41 -6.86 -17.82
N ALA A 181 1.26 -7.33 -18.32
CA ALA A 181 0.12 -6.48 -18.65
C ALA A 181 -0.42 -5.71 -17.43
N TYR A 182 -0.39 -6.32 -16.24
CA TYR A 182 -0.74 -5.66 -14.99
C TYR A 182 0.23 -4.52 -14.64
N ILE A 183 1.53 -4.74 -14.78
CA ILE A 183 2.53 -3.69 -14.56
C ILE A 183 2.35 -2.56 -15.58
N ASP A 184 2.16 -2.88 -16.86
CA ASP A 184 1.96 -1.89 -17.92
C ASP A 184 0.69 -1.06 -17.64
N LYS A 185 -0.36 -1.69 -17.12
CA LYS A 185 -1.55 -1.00 -16.65
C LYS A 185 -1.24 -0.01 -15.51
N LEU A 186 -0.48 -0.42 -14.49
CA LEU A 186 -0.09 0.48 -13.38
C LEU A 186 0.70 1.70 -13.88
N VAL A 187 1.60 1.48 -14.84
CA VAL A 187 2.39 2.54 -15.48
C VAL A 187 1.48 3.50 -16.23
N LYS A 188 0.58 2.98 -17.05
CA LYS A 188 -0.37 3.77 -17.85
C LYS A 188 -1.30 4.62 -16.97
N GLU A 189 -1.81 4.04 -15.88
CA GLU A 189 -2.65 4.78 -14.93
C GLU A 189 -1.87 5.92 -14.26
N ARG A 190 -0.60 5.70 -13.92
CA ARG A 190 0.26 6.77 -13.37
C ARG A 190 0.49 7.89 -14.37
N ILE A 191 0.86 7.56 -15.61
CA ILE A 191 1.09 8.55 -16.67
C ILE A 191 -0.18 9.37 -16.90
N LYS A 192 -1.33 8.70 -17.01
CA LYS A 192 -2.63 9.37 -17.16
C LYS A 192 -2.91 10.35 -16.01
N HIS A 193 -2.64 9.94 -14.76
CA HIS A 193 -2.83 10.81 -13.60
C HIS A 193 -1.93 12.06 -13.65
N LEU A 194 -0.66 11.90 -14.03
CA LEU A 194 0.28 13.02 -14.17
C LEU A 194 -0.19 14.00 -15.25
N LEU A 195 -0.55 13.51 -16.44
CA LEU A 195 -1.06 14.35 -17.53
C LEU A 195 -2.33 15.11 -17.13
N THR A 196 -3.25 14.46 -16.43
CA THR A 196 -4.50 15.09 -15.97
C THR A 196 -4.23 16.18 -14.93
N THR A 197 -3.27 15.96 -14.02
CA THR A 197 -2.88 16.91 -12.97
C THR A 197 -2.17 18.14 -13.56
N GLU A 198 -1.35 17.95 -14.58
CA GLU A 198 -0.72 19.08 -15.30
C GLU A 198 -1.76 19.89 -16.08
N GLN A 199 -2.70 19.21 -16.74
CA GLN A 199 -3.76 19.88 -17.49
C GLN A 199 -4.66 20.73 -16.59
N SER A 200 -5.03 20.24 -15.39
CA SER A 200 -5.82 21.03 -14.44
C SER A 200 -5.06 22.26 -13.93
N ARG A 201 -3.74 22.13 -13.65
CA ARG A 201 -2.90 23.27 -13.23
C ARG A 201 -2.72 24.31 -14.33
N HIS A 202 -2.68 23.89 -15.59
CA HIS A 202 -2.61 24.83 -16.71
C HIS A 202 -3.95 25.51 -16.99
N SER A 203 -5.08 24.81 -16.81
CA SER A 203 -6.41 25.38 -16.97
C SER A 203 -6.75 26.48 -15.95
N GLU A 204 -6.12 26.47 -14.77
CA GLU A 204 -6.29 27.51 -13.75
C GLU A 204 -5.50 28.81 -14.07
N ASN A 205 -4.61 28.81 -15.05
CA ASN A 205 -3.64 29.89 -15.28
C ASN A 205 -3.78 30.69 -16.62
N GLY A 206 -4.85 30.52 -17.41
CA GLY A 206 -5.15 31.39 -18.57
C GLY A 206 -5.41 30.69 -19.92
N PRO A 207 -5.76 31.43 -21.00
CA PRO A 207 -6.49 30.88 -22.14
C PRO A 207 -5.59 30.22 -23.21
N PHE A 208 -5.88 28.93 -23.44
CA PHE A 208 -5.69 28.09 -24.65
C PHE A 208 -4.31 27.91 -25.31
N HIS A 209 -3.90 26.64 -25.47
CA HIS A 209 -3.86 25.92 -26.75
C HIS A 209 -3.76 24.40 -26.48
N PHE A 210 -4.80 23.66 -26.89
CA PHE A 210 -4.85 22.20 -26.74
C PHE A 210 -3.94 21.54 -27.79
N VAL A 211 -2.97 20.75 -27.35
CA VAL A 211 -2.41 19.66 -28.15
C VAL A 211 -2.93 18.37 -27.54
N ASN A 212 -3.78 17.68 -28.29
CA ASN A 212 -4.41 16.43 -27.87
C ASN A 212 -3.37 15.30 -27.95
N ILE A 213 -2.51 15.17 -26.94
CA ILE A 213 -1.42 14.17 -26.91
C ILE A 213 -1.97 12.72 -26.80
N ILE A 214 -3.24 12.56 -26.41
CA ILE A 214 -3.88 11.25 -26.22
C ILE A 214 -3.98 10.47 -27.56
N GLU A 215 -4.03 11.16 -28.70
CA GLU A 215 -4.17 10.52 -30.02
C GLU A 215 -2.87 9.87 -30.53
N TYR A 216 -1.70 10.30 -30.04
CA TYR A 216 -0.41 9.78 -30.51
C TYR A 216 -0.01 8.42 -29.91
N PHE A 217 -0.57 8.04 -28.75
CA PHE A 217 -0.23 6.76 -28.11
C PHE A 217 -1.17 5.60 -28.48
N TYR A 218 -2.29 5.88 -29.16
CA TYR A 218 -3.28 4.86 -29.53
C TYR A 218 -3.31 4.51 -31.02
N ALA A 219 -2.59 5.24 -31.88
CA ALA A 219 -2.54 4.99 -33.32
C ALA A 219 -1.51 3.92 -33.76
N GLY A 220 -0.81 3.26 -32.82
CA GLY A 220 0.30 2.35 -33.12
C GLY A 220 -0.02 0.85 -33.24
N GLU A 221 -1.26 0.41 -33.01
CA GLU A 221 -1.61 -1.03 -32.97
C GLU A 221 -2.75 -1.42 -33.92
N ALA A 222 -2.76 -0.91 -35.15
CA ALA A 222 -3.72 -1.34 -36.16
C ALA A 222 -3.15 -1.36 -37.59
N GLU A 223 -2.13 -2.18 -37.84
CA GLU A 223 -1.87 -2.73 -39.17
C GLU A 223 -1.48 -4.21 -39.05
N THR A 224 -2.49 -5.08 -38.89
CA THR A 224 -2.36 -6.48 -39.29
C THR A 224 -2.63 -6.57 -40.78
N ASP A 225 -1.54 -6.67 -41.54
CA ASP A 225 -1.55 -7.06 -42.95
C ASP A 225 -2.26 -8.41 -43.09
N THR A 226 -3.40 -8.38 -43.79
CA THR A 226 -4.17 -9.57 -44.17
C THR A 226 -3.71 -10.00 -45.55
N GLY A 227 -2.52 -10.59 -45.60
CA GLY A 227 -2.03 -11.29 -46.79
C GLY A 227 -2.59 -12.72 -46.83
N LEU A 228 -3.54 -12.98 -47.72
CA LEU A 228 -3.78 -14.24 -48.47
C LEU A 228 -4.93 -13.99 -49.47
N PRO A 229 -5.03 -14.70 -50.60
CA PRO A 229 -4.30 -15.92 -50.97
C PRO A 229 -3.09 -15.73 -51.89
#